data_AF-A0A6P2DIQ7-F1
#
_entry.id   AF-A0A6P2DIQ7-F1
#
_cell.length_a   1.000
_cell.length_b   1.000
_cell.length_c   1.000
_cell.angle_alpha   90.00
_cell.angle_beta   90.00
_cell.angle_gamma   90.00
#
_symmetry.space_group_name_H-M   'P 1'
#
loop_
_entity.id
_entity.type
_entity.pdbx_description
1 polymer ?
#
loop_
_entity_poly.entity_id
_entity_poly.type
_entity_poly.pdbx_seq_one_letter_code
_entity_poly.pdbx_strand_id
1 'polypeptide(L)'
;MVIMRGLRLWPTLLTLSAFIALAVQGNAGPAQEKKDAKRFRSSIIDLTDKAPSDWLLKEAKIGEQILSGRDYEFAELPDEIKGGTLLQRPAGAGGDDYHQWLPNKSLTALKDGTVYAIILWKCMDKEMVDEVAFTKLEREDWKEVKGATETTFPNGEDWRWKAYKKNIKKGDIILQLKALKWGKWGVLFVFKG
;
A
#
# COMPACT_ATOMS: atom_id res chain seq x y z
N MET A 1 -38.90 -28.68 -45.07
CA MET A 1 -37.45 -28.54 -44.83
C MET A 1 -37.04 -29.68 -43.92
N VAL A 2 -36.25 -30.62 -44.45
CA VAL A 2 -36.05 -31.97 -43.90
C VAL A 2 -34.93 -31.99 -42.85
N ILE A 3 -35.22 -32.65 -41.73
CA ILE A 3 -34.33 -32.90 -40.60
C ILE A 3 -33.35 -34.02 -40.99
N MET A 4 -32.04 -33.81 -40.82
CA MET A 4 -31.05 -34.90 -40.88
C MET A 4 -30.18 -34.92 -39.62
N ARG A 5 -30.42 -35.95 -38.80
CA ARG A 5 -29.60 -36.39 -37.67
C ARG A 5 -28.40 -37.18 -38.21
N GLY A 6 -27.19 -36.76 -37.86
CA GLY A 6 -25.95 -37.50 -38.12
C GLY A 6 -25.39 -38.08 -36.83
N LEU A 7 -25.69 -39.35 -36.59
CA LEU A 7 -25.11 -40.21 -35.55
C LEU A 7 -23.66 -40.54 -35.97
N ARG A 8 -22.65 -40.32 -35.11
CA ARG A 8 -21.34 -40.97 -35.29
C ARG A 8 -20.79 -41.48 -33.95
N LEU A 9 -20.53 -42.78 -33.98
CA LEU A 9 -20.06 -43.65 -32.91
C LEU A 9 -18.59 -43.37 -32.55
N TRP A 10 -18.27 -43.60 -31.29
CA TRP A 10 -16.92 -43.69 -30.71
C TRP A 10 -16.09 -44.83 -31.31
N PRO A 11 -14.76 -44.70 -31.21
CA PRO A 11 -13.93 -45.81 -30.76
C PRO A 11 -13.20 -45.48 -29.46
N THR A 12 -13.42 -46.36 -28.49
CA THR A 12 -12.58 -46.64 -27.33
C THR A 12 -11.14 -46.92 -27.74
N LEU A 13 -10.18 -46.23 -27.11
CA LEU A 13 -8.80 -46.70 -27.06
C LEU A 13 -8.28 -46.58 -25.61
N LEU A 14 -8.20 -47.74 -24.96
CA LEU A 14 -7.26 -48.02 -23.89
C LEU A 14 -5.85 -47.74 -24.41
N THR A 15 -4.96 -47.11 -23.61
CA THR A 15 -3.76 -47.78 -23.08
C THR A 15 -2.85 -46.86 -22.26
N LEU A 16 -2.25 -47.52 -21.26
CA LEU A 16 -1.03 -47.21 -20.53
C LEU A 16 -1.02 -46.05 -19.52
N SER A 17 -1.44 -46.40 -18.31
CA SER A 17 -0.96 -45.80 -17.06
C SER A 17 0.55 -46.00 -16.92
N ALA A 18 1.34 -44.95 -17.19
CA ALA A 18 2.72 -44.87 -16.72
C ALA A 18 2.71 -44.38 -15.26
N PHE A 19 2.83 -45.32 -14.31
CA PHE A 19 3.15 -45.00 -12.92
C PHE A 19 4.61 -44.51 -12.86
N ILE A 20 4.80 -43.18 -12.87
CA ILE A 20 6.07 -42.57 -12.46
C ILE A 20 6.07 -42.55 -10.94
N ALA A 21 6.81 -43.49 -10.34
CA ALA A 21 7.18 -43.43 -8.93
C ALA A 21 8.20 -42.30 -8.74
N LEU A 22 7.71 -41.08 -8.48
CA LEU A 22 8.55 -39.98 -8.02
C LEU A 22 8.88 -40.24 -6.54
N ALA A 23 10.11 -40.70 -6.28
CA ALA A 23 10.67 -40.71 -4.95
C ALA A 23 10.75 -39.24 -4.46
N VAL A 24 9.80 -38.82 -3.64
CA VAL A 24 9.90 -37.59 -2.87
C VAL A 24 10.96 -37.83 -1.80
N GLN A 25 12.20 -37.55 -2.17
CA GLN A 25 13.32 -37.47 -1.26
C GLN A 25 13.01 -36.30 -0.32
N GLY A 26 12.59 -36.64 0.91
CA GLY A 26 12.33 -35.70 1.97
C GLY A 26 13.61 -34.97 2.34
N ASN A 27 13.90 -33.89 1.61
CA ASN A 27 14.95 -32.96 1.94
C ASN A 27 14.44 -32.15 3.13
N ALA A 28 14.68 -32.67 4.33
CA ALA A 28 14.57 -31.92 5.57
C ALA A 28 15.65 -30.84 5.54
N GLY A 29 15.36 -29.75 4.83
CA GLY A 29 16.16 -28.54 4.85
C GLY A 29 16.33 -28.08 6.30
N PRO A 30 17.50 -27.55 6.67
CA PRO A 30 17.74 -27.07 8.02
C PRO A 30 16.64 -26.07 8.37
N ALA A 31 15.99 -26.28 9.52
CA ALA A 31 15.05 -25.33 10.09
C ALA A 31 15.75 -23.98 10.16
N GLN A 32 15.41 -23.08 9.23
CA GLN A 32 15.84 -21.70 9.28
C GLN A 32 15.22 -21.11 10.54
N GLU A 33 16.02 -21.06 11.58
CA GLU A 33 15.82 -20.23 12.75
C GLU A 33 15.57 -18.81 12.21
N LYS A 34 14.30 -18.42 12.14
CA LYS A 34 13.89 -17.08 11.75
C LYS A 34 14.51 -16.16 12.78
N LYS A 35 15.69 -15.61 12.48
CA LYS A 35 16.22 -14.43 13.15
C LYS A 35 15.12 -13.40 13.04
N ASP A 36 14.39 -13.19 14.13
CA ASP A 36 13.37 -12.15 14.25
C ASP A 36 14.07 -10.82 13.99
N ALA A 37 14.06 -10.40 12.72
CA ALA A 37 14.61 -9.13 12.32
C ALA A 37 13.90 -8.08 13.17
N LYS A 38 14.68 -7.34 13.96
CA LYS A 38 14.17 -6.35 14.92
C LYS A 38 13.20 -5.41 14.19
N ARG A 39 11.90 -5.62 14.40
CA ARG A 39 10.83 -4.84 13.76
C ARG A 39 11.05 -3.38 14.14
N PHE A 40 11.04 -2.48 13.15
CA PHE A 40 11.10 -1.05 13.40
C PHE A 40 9.96 -0.67 14.35
N ARG A 41 10.30 0.00 15.45
CA ARG A 41 9.34 0.52 16.42
C ARG A 41 9.39 2.03 16.34
N SER A 42 8.25 2.63 15.99
CA SER A 42 8.11 4.08 15.97
C SER A 42 8.03 4.62 17.40
N SER A 43 8.60 5.80 17.62
CA SER A 43 8.43 6.58 18.85
C SER A 43 7.24 7.56 18.78
N ILE A 44 6.59 7.65 17.61
CA ILE A 44 5.55 8.65 17.32
C ILE A 44 4.16 8.01 17.32
N ILE A 45 4.03 6.85 16.68
CA ILE A 45 2.76 6.15 16.53
C ILE A 45 2.91 4.66 16.83
N ASP A 46 1.79 4.00 17.11
CA ASP A 46 1.70 2.55 17.19
C ASP A 46 0.48 2.03 16.42
N LEU A 47 0.56 0.78 15.97
CA LEU A 47 -0.56 0.05 15.38
C LEU A 47 -1.43 -0.51 16.51
N THR A 48 -2.75 -0.34 16.41
CA THR A 48 -3.69 -0.93 17.37
C THR A 48 -4.09 -2.35 16.97
N ASP A 49 -4.88 -3.01 17.81
CA ASP A 49 -5.52 -4.30 17.52
C ASP A 49 -6.47 -4.26 16.31
N LYS A 50 -6.90 -3.08 15.89
CA LYS A 50 -7.73 -2.87 14.69
C LYS A 50 -6.92 -2.73 13.41
N ALA A 51 -5.60 -2.55 13.51
CA ALA A 51 -4.75 -2.49 12.33
C ALA A 51 -4.61 -3.90 11.71
N PRO A 52 -4.73 -4.03 10.38
CA PRO A 52 -4.34 -5.25 9.70
C PRO A 52 -2.91 -5.69 10.04
N SER A 53 -2.71 -6.99 10.18
CA SER A 53 -1.44 -7.56 10.65
C SER A 53 -0.26 -7.37 9.69
N ASP A 54 -0.56 -7.13 8.42
CA ASP A 54 0.39 -6.90 7.33
C ASP A 54 0.78 -5.43 7.16
N TRP A 55 0.23 -4.53 7.98
CA TRP A 55 0.72 -3.16 8.07
C TRP A 55 2.05 -3.10 8.80
N LEU A 56 2.94 -2.26 8.27
CA LEU A 56 4.29 -2.06 8.78
C LEU A 56 4.55 -0.60 9.07
N LEU A 57 5.33 -0.35 10.10
CA LEU A 57 5.91 0.96 10.38
C LEU A 57 7.36 0.93 9.93
N LYS A 58 7.77 1.95 9.17
CA LYS A 58 9.12 2.11 8.63
C LYS A 58 9.59 3.54 8.80
N GLU A 59 10.88 3.79 8.62
CA GLU A 59 11.40 5.15 8.55
C GLU A 59 11.19 5.71 7.15
N ALA A 60 10.60 6.90 7.03
CA ALA A 60 10.42 7.60 5.77
C ALA A 60 11.75 8.21 5.31
N LYS A 61 12.38 7.62 4.29
CA LYS A 61 13.64 8.07 3.70
C LYS A 61 13.66 7.78 2.20
N ILE A 62 14.58 8.42 1.48
CA ILE A 62 14.84 8.12 0.06
C ILE A 62 15.29 6.65 -0.04
N GLY A 63 14.74 5.92 -1.02
CA GLY A 63 14.93 4.49 -1.22
C GLY A 63 14.07 3.59 -0.32
N GLU A 64 13.25 4.15 0.59
CA GLU A 64 12.30 3.32 1.34
C GLU A 64 11.09 2.97 0.47
N GLN A 65 10.66 1.71 0.54
CA GLN A 65 9.47 1.22 -0.15
C GLN A 65 8.20 1.89 0.37
N ILE A 66 7.39 2.42 -0.53
CA ILE A 66 6.15 3.13 -0.18
C ILE A 66 4.98 2.17 0.09
N LEU A 67 5.03 0.95 -0.44
CA LEU A 67 4.03 -0.10 -0.29
C LEU A 67 4.71 -1.44 -0.03
N SER A 68 4.11 -2.32 0.77
CA SER A 68 4.63 -3.67 0.92
C SER A 68 4.18 -4.53 -0.27
N GLY A 69 5.08 -5.39 -0.76
CA GLY A 69 4.84 -6.23 -1.95
C GLY A 69 4.98 -5.50 -3.30
N ARG A 70 5.47 -4.26 -3.30
CA ARG A 70 5.89 -3.51 -4.50
C ARG A 70 7.29 -2.95 -4.29
N ASP A 71 7.99 -2.69 -5.39
CA ASP A 71 9.33 -2.13 -5.46
C ASP A 71 9.34 -0.61 -5.69
N TYR A 72 8.19 0.05 -5.50
CA TYR A 72 8.10 1.51 -5.53
C TYR A 72 8.71 2.10 -4.27
N GLU A 73 9.62 3.05 -4.45
CA GLU A 73 10.42 3.68 -3.40
C GLU A 73 10.31 5.18 -3.47
N PHE A 74 10.56 5.89 -2.37
CA PHE A 74 10.71 7.35 -2.43
C PHE A 74 11.98 7.73 -3.20
N ALA A 75 11.83 8.49 -4.27
CA ALA A 75 12.94 9.09 -5.01
C ALA A 75 13.31 10.47 -4.43
N GLU A 76 12.29 11.27 -4.10
CA GLU A 76 12.45 12.56 -3.43
C GLU A 76 11.44 12.71 -2.30
N LEU A 77 11.85 13.41 -1.25
CA LEU A 77 11.01 13.65 -0.09
C LEU A 77 11.38 15.01 0.55
N PRO A 78 10.40 15.83 0.97
CA PRO A 78 10.69 17.07 1.70
C PRO A 78 11.40 16.78 3.02
N ASP A 79 12.35 17.64 3.41
CA ASP A 79 13.15 17.44 4.63
C ASP A 79 12.31 17.39 5.91
N GLU A 80 11.17 18.10 5.93
CA GLU A 80 10.26 18.02 7.07
C GLU A 80 9.60 16.64 7.22
N ILE A 81 9.51 15.84 6.15
CA ILE A 81 8.93 14.48 6.17
C ILE A 81 10.01 13.42 6.41
N LYS A 82 11.24 13.61 5.91
CA LYS A 82 12.37 12.68 6.09
C LYS A 82 12.60 12.34 7.58
N GLY A 83 12.90 11.07 7.85
CA GLY A 83 13.08 10.51 9.19
C GLY A 83 11.79 10.32 9.99
N GLY A 84 10.62 10.62 9.39
CA GLY A 84 9.33 10.30 10.00
C GLY A 84 9.04 8.80 10.00
N THR A 85 7.93 8.41 10.62
CA THR A 85 7.40 7.04 10.56
C THR A 85 6.44 6.90 9.39
N LEU A 86 6.81 6.16 8.35
CA LEU A 86 5.93 5.74 7.26
C LEU A 86 5.02 4.61 7.73
N LEU A 87 3.72 4.74 7.47
CA LEU A 87 2.78 3.62 7.48
C LEU A 87 2.83 2.94 6.10
N GLN A 88 3.50 1.80 6.04
CA GLN A 88 3.60 0.99 4.83
C GLN A 88 2.47 -0.05 4.84
N ARG A 89 1.61 -0.01 3.81
CA ARG A 89 0.48 -0.92 3.61
C ARG A 89 0.74 -1.84 2.41
N PRO A 90 0.15 -3.05 2.38
CA PRO A 90 0.25 -3.92 1.22
C PRO A 90 -0.41 -3.29 -0.01
N ALA A 91 0.25 -3.41 -1.16
CA ALA A 91 -0.46 -3.30 -2.42
C ALA A 91 -1.28 -4.60 -2.59
N GLY A 92 -2.58 -4.54 -2.29
CA GLY A 92 -3.42 -5.73 -2.12
C GLY A 92 -3.22 -6.83 -3.18
N ALA A 93 -3.10 -8.09 -2.73
CA ALA A 93 -2.98 -9.27 -3.58
C ALA A 93 -4.29 -9.68 -4.30
N GLY A 94 -5.34 -8.86 -4.19
CA GLY A 94 -6.65 -9.08 -4.81
C GLY A 94 -7.44 -7.79 -5.05
N GLY A 95 -6.76 -6.64 -5.12
CA GLY A 95 -7.40 -5.33 -5.26
C GLY A 95 -7.90 -4.76 -3.93
N ASP A 96 -7.64 -3.46 -3.73
CA ASP A 96 -8.40 -2.56 -2.86
C ASP A 96 -7.95 -2.23 -1.43
N ASP A 97 -7.06 -2.92 -0.69
CA ASP A 97 -6.71 -2.39 0.67
C ASP A 97 -5.99 -1.03 0.60
N TYR A 98 -5.13 -0.85 -0.40
CA TYR A 98 -4.56 0.46 -0.73
C TYR A 98 -5.61 1.50 -1.12
N HIS A 99 -6.76 1.07 -1.67
CA HIS A 99 -7.88 1.93 -2.08
C HIS A 99 -8.97 2.05 -1.01
N GLN A 100 -8.88 1.27 0.07
CA GLN A 100 -9.77 1.30 1.21
C GLN A 100 -9.23 2.26 2.26
N TRP A 101 -10.17 2.92 2.93
CA TRP A 101 -9.86 3.88 3.95
C TRP A 101 -9.34 3.17 5.21
N LEU A 102 -8.34 3.75 5.88
CA LEU A 102 -7.79 3.22 7.13
C LEU A 102 -8.91 3.06 8.17
N PRO A 103 -9.09 1.88 8.79
CA PRO A 103 -10.07 1.74 9.87
C PRO A 103 -9.84 2.80 10.95
N ASN A 104 -10.92 3.41 11.43
CA ASN A 104 -10.82 4.40 12.50
C ASN A 104 -10.15 3.77 13.72
N LYS A 105 -9.22 4.50 14.35
CA LYS A 105 -8.45 4.01 15.52
C LYS A 105 -7.57 2.79 15.23
N SER A 106 -7.17 2.56 13.98
CA SER A 106 -6.10 1.60 13.62
C SER A 106 -4.70 2.10 14.04
N LEU A 107 -4.58 3.38 14.37
CA LEU A 107 -3.36 4.03 14.80
C LEU A 107 -3.60 4.81 16.08
N THR A 108 -2.60 4.82 16.96
CA THR A 108 -2.55 5.69 18.13
C THR A 108 -1.27 6.51 18.10
N ALA A 109 -1.37 7.82 18.37
CA ALA A 109 -0.21 8.69 18.52
C ALA A 109 0.31 8.58 19.95
N LEU A 110 1.59 8.25 20.11
CA LEU A 110 2.24 8.11 21.40
C LEU A 110 2.55 9.46 22.05
N LYS A 111 2.66 10.51 21.22
CA LYS A 111 2.82 11.92 21.60
C LYS A 111 2.17 12.85 20.57
N ASP A 112 2.05 14.13 20.90
CA ASP A 112 1.69 15.17 19.94
C ASP A 112 2.70 15.22 18.79
N GLY A 113 2.24 15.58 17.60
CA GLY A 113 3.10 15.64 16.42
C GLY A 113 2.35 16.12 15.18
N THR A 114 2.86 15.70 14.03
CA THR A 114 2.36 16.04 12.70
C THR A 114 2.17 14.77 11.89
N VAL A 115 1.01 14.65 11.26
CA VAL A 115 0.79 13.68 10.19
C VAL A 115 0.95 14.37 8.83
N TYR A 116 1.60 13.67 7.92
CA TYR A 116 1.76 14.05 6.53
C TYR A 116 0.98 13.07 5.65
N ALA A 117 0.10 13.59 4.80
CA ALA A 117 -0.58 12.85 3.75
C ALA A 117 0.10 13.15 2.41
N ILE A 118 0.74 12.15 1.82
CA ILE A 118 1.37 12.24 0.50
C ILE A 118 0.40 11.64 -0.51
N ILE A 119 -0.16 12.48 -1.37
CA ILE A 119 -1.32 12.19 -2.21
C ILE A 119 -0.89 12.13 -3.68
N LEU A 120 -1.12 10.99 -4.33
CA LEU A 120 -0.96 10.80 -5.77
C LEU A 120 -2.08 11.55 -6.47
N TRP A 121 -1.75 12.69 -7.07
CA TRP A 121 -2.75 13.57 -7.68
C TRP A 121 -2.76 13.50 -9.21
N LYS A 122 -1.69 12.97 -9.82
CA LYS A 122 -1.64 12.68 -11.26
C LYS A 122 -0.95 11.35 -11.52
N CYS A 123 -1.48 10.57 -12.46
CA CYS A 123 -0.92 9.29 -12.88
C CYS A 123 -1.36 8.98 -14.32
N MET A 124 -0.43 8.58 -15.17
CA MET A 124 -0.64 8.32 -16.61
C MET A 124 -1.36 9.47 -17.32
N ASP A 125 -0.85 10.70 -17.14
CA ASP A 125 -1.42 11.96 -17.61
C ASP A 125 -2.83 12.29 -17.12
N LYS A 126 -3.40 11.46 -16.26
CA LYS A 126 -4.73 11.64 -15.71
C LYS A 126 -4.66 12.34 -14.37
N GLU A 127 -5.40 13.43 -14.25
CA GLU A 127 -5.65 14.07 -12.96
C GLU A 127 -6.57 13.18 -12.12
N MET A 128 -6.02 12.76 -11.00
CA MET A 128 -6.61 11.85 -10.04
C MET A 128 -7.27 12.63 -8.90
N VAL A 129 -6.70 13.78 -8.53
CA VAL A 129 -7.25 14.67 -7.50
C VAL A 129 -7.26 16.09 -8.03
N ASP A 130 -8.44 16.70 -8.05
CA ASP A 130 -8.64 18.06 -8.56
C ASP A 130 -8.31 19.15 -7.52
N GLU A 131 -8.16 20.37 -8.00
CA GLU A 131 -7.87 21.54 -7.16
C GLU A 131 -8.99 21.83 -6.14
N VAL A 132 -10.23 21.47 -6.45
CA VAL A 132 -11.37 21.61 -5.53
C VAL A 132 -11.19 20.71 -4.30
N ALA A 133 -10.67 19.50 -4.48
CA ALA A 133 -10.36 18.60 -3.38
C ALA A 133 -9.22 19.14 -2.50
N PHE A 134 -8.17 19.71 -3.09
CA PHE A 134 -7.09 20.36 -2.33
C PHE A 134 -7.60 21.56 -1.53
N THR A 135 -8.42 22.41 -2.13
CA THR A 135 -9.07 23.53 -1.42
C THR A 135 -9.90 23.05 -0.23
N LYS A 136 -10.57 21.88 -0.34
CA LYS A 136 -11.31 21.29 0.78
C LYS A 136 -10.40 20.76 1.89
N LEU A 137 -9.24 20.17 1.54
CA LEU A 137 -8.24 19.76 2.52
C LEU A 137 -7.77 20.97 3.35
N GLU A 138 -7.52 22.10 2.70
CA GLU A 138 -7.14 23.34 3.40
C GLU A 138 -8.20 23.83 4.38
N ARG A 139 -9.48 23.72 4.02
CA ARG A 139 -10.61 24.01 4.92
C ARG A 139 -10.73 23.02 6.08
N GLU A 140 -10.11 21.85 5.95
CA GLU A 140 -9.98 20.83 7.01
C GLU A 140 -8.66 20.96 7.79
N ASP A 141 -8.03 22.15 7.76
CA ASP A 141 -6.77 22.50 8.44
C ASP A 141 -5.53 21.73 7.95
N TRP A 142 -5.59 21.12 6.76
CA TRP A 142 -4.40 20.59 6.12
C TRP A 142 -3.64 21.72 5.44
N LYS A 143 -2.31 21.69 5.53
CA LYS A 143 -1.44 22.69 4.90
C LYS A 143 -0.52 22.01 3.90
N GLU A 144 -0.40 22.57 2.71
CA GLU A 144 0.55 22.05 1.72
C GLU A 144 1.99 22.12 2.27
N VAL A 145 2.73 21.05 2.02
CA VAL A 145 4.16 20.94 2.32
C VAL A 145 4.93 21.43 1.10
N LYS A 146 5.84 22.37 1.31
CA LYS A 146 6.75 22.82 0.25
C LYS A 146 7.85 21.79 0.03
N GLY A 147 8.21 21.60 -1.24
CA GLY A 147 9.26 20.68 -1.67
C GLY A 147 8.72 19.55 -2.53
N ALA A 148 9.60 18.92 -3.29
CA ALA A 148 9.25 17.82 -4.16
C ALA A 148 9.01 16.54 -3.35
N THR A 149 8.03 15.76 -3.79
CA THR A 149 7.80 14.40 -3.32
C THR A 149 7.67 13.53 -4.56
N GLU A 150 8.58 12.58 -4.72
CA GLU A 150 8.65 11.73 -5.91
C GLU A 150 8.86 10.28 -5.49
N THR A 151 8.39 9.36 -6.32
CA THR A 151 8.57 7.93 -6.13
C THR A 151 9.15 7.33 -7.40
N THR A 152 9.79 6.16 -7.28
CA THR A 152 10.00 5.33 -8.47
C THR A 152 8.65 4.84 -8.99
N PHE A 153 8.58 4.62 -10.30
CA PHE A 153 7.40 4.11 -10.99
C PHE A 153 7.84 3.38 -12.27
N PRO A 154 7.01 2.49 -12.83
CA PRO A 154 7.33 1.79 -14.07
C PRO A 154 7.56 2.74 -15.24
N ASN A 155 8.39 2.34 -16.19
CA ASN A 155 8.68 3.15 -17.38
C ASN A 155 7.39 3.49 -18.15
N GLY A 156 7.20 4.78 -18.47
CA GLY A 156 6.04 5.28 -19.20
C GLY A 156 4.89 5.75 -18.30
N GLU A 157 5.03 5.67 -16.98
CA GLU A 157 4.12 6.30 -16.03
C GLU A 157 4.64 7.69 -15.61
N ASP A 158 3.77 8.58 -15.11
CA ASP A 158 4.12 9.95 -14.69
C ASP A 158 3.49 10.30 -13.32
N TRP A 159 3.83 9.52 -12.30
CA TRP A 159 3.24 9.71 -10.98
C TRP A 159 3.66 11.04 -10.37
N ARG A 160 2.68 11.90 -10.05
CA ARG A 160 2.90 13.18 -9.35
C ARG A 160 2.24 13.17 -8.00
N TRP A 161 3.00 13.58 -6.99
CA TRP A 161 2.57 13.61 -5.61
C TRP A 161 2.52 15.04 -5.08
N LYS A 162 1.56 15.32 -4.19
CA LYS A 162 1.52 16.51 -3.33
C LYS A 162 1.50 16.05 -1.89
N ALA A 163 2.22 16.74 -1.01
CA ALA A 163 2.22 16.44 0.42
C ALA A 163 1.45 17.52 1.19
N TYR A 164 0.63 17.09 2.14
CA TYR A 164 -0.10 17.95 3.06
C TYR A 164 0.20 17.53 4.48
N LYS A 165 0.17 18.48 5.42
CA LYS A 165 0.40 18.22 6.83
C LYS A 165 -0.73 18.71 7.72
N LYS A 166 -0.92 18.02 8.83
CA LYS A 166 -1.85 18.40 9.90
C LYS A 166 -1.28 18.01 11.26
N ASN A 167 -1.52 18.84 12.26
CA ASN A 167 -1.13 18.52 13.63
C ASN A 167 -2.03 17.41 14.19
N ILE A 168 -1.42 16.48 14.93
CA ILE A 168 -2.12 15.42 15.67
C ILE A 168 -1.80 15.53 17.15
N LYS A 169 -2.75 15.05 17.96
CA LYS A 169 -2.59 14.94 19.42
C LYS A 169 -2.31 13.50 19.80
N LYS A 170 -1.65 13.33 20.95
CA LYS A 170 -1.52 12.02 21.60
C LYS A 170 -2.89 11.35 21.73
N GLY A 171 -2.95 10.05 21.40
CA GLY A 171 -4.16 9.23 21.48
C GLY A 171 -4.63 8.72 20.11
N ASP A 172 -5.89 8.28 20.06
CA ASP A 172 -6.49 7.69 18.85
C ASP A 172 -6.42 8.65 17.64
N ILE A 173 -5.93 8.16 16.51
CA ILE A 173 -5.85 8.95 15.28
C ILE A 173 -7.04 8.61 14.36
N ILE A 174 -7.69 9.65 13.85
CA ILE A 174 -8.70 9.57 12.79
C ILE A 174 -8.17 10.36 11.59
N LEU A 175 -7.79 9.66 10.52
CA LEU A 175 -7.13 10.26 9.36
C LEU A 175 -8.09 10.62 8.21
N GLN A 176 -9.40 10.43 8.39
CA GLN A 176 -10.40 10.59 7.31
C GLN A 176 -10.22 11.90 6.55
N LEU A 177 -9.88 11.79 5.25
CA LEU A 177 -9.82 12.90 4.32
C LEU A 177 -11.16 13.03 3.61
N LYS A 178 -12.12 13.73 4.22
CA LYS A 178 -13.50 13.81 3.70
C LYS A 178 -13.58 14.48 2.34
N ALA A 179 -12.62 15.35 2.04
CA ALA A 179 -12.43 15.99 0.75
C ALA A 179 -12.18 15.02 -0.42
N LEU A 180 -11.66 13.81 -0.16
CA LEU A 180 -11.24 12.86 -1.19
C LEU A 180 -12.26 11.72 -1.30
N LYS A 181 -12.77 11.46 -2.51
CA LYS A 181 -13.58 10.26 -2.79
C LYS A 181 -12.65 9.07 -3.03
N TRP A 182 -12.54 8.15 -2.07
CA TRP A 182 -11.60 7.03 -2.14
C TRP A 182 -12.07 5.85 -2.99
N GLY A 183 -11.11 5.09 -3.53
CA GLY A 183 -11.34 3.97 -4.46
C GLY A 183 -10.44 3.96 -5.70
N LYS A 184 -9.66 5.04 -5.93
CA LYS A 184 -8.76 5.16 -7.10
C LYS A 184 -7.39 5.77 -6.81
N TRP A 185 -7.17 6.31 -5.61
CA TRP A 185 -6.03 7.19 -5.33
C TRP A 185 -5.03 6.53 -4.41
N GLY A 186 -3.79 6.98 -4.56
CA GLY A 186 -2.73 6.63 -3.65
C GLY A 186 -2.53 7.68 -2.57
N VAL A 187 -2.66 7.30 -1.30
CA VAL A 187 -2.20 8.15 -0.19
C VAL A 187 -1.31 7.35 0.75
N LEU A 188 -0.17 7.96 1.05
CA LEU A 188 0.81 7.48 2.01
C LEU A 188 0.76 8.38 3.24
N PHE A 189 0.91 7.79 4.42
CA PHE A 189 0.94 8.54 5.68
C PHE A 189 2.32 8.45 6.32
N VAL A 190 2.87 9.60 6.69
CA VAL A 190 4.11 9.72 7.47
C VAL A 190 3.82 10.51 8.75
N PHE A 191 4.40 10.09 9.87
CA PHE A 191 4.19 10.70 11.18
C PHE A 191 5.51 11.19 11.77
N LYS A 192 5.55 12.41 12.29
CA LYS A 192 6.75 13.00 12.91
C LYS A 192 6.33 13.79 14.14
N GLY A 193 7.20 13.88 15.15
CA GLY A 193 6.95 14.70 16.34
C GLY A 193 8.22 15.00 17.08
#